data_AF-A0A8T4I5W4-F1
#
_entry.id   AF-A0A8T4I5W4-F1
#
_cell.length_a   1.000
_cell.length_b   1.000
_cell.length_c   1.000
_cell.angle_alpha   90.00
_cell.angle_beta   90.00
_cell.angle_gamma   90.00
#
_symmetry.space_group_name_H-M   'P 1'
#
loop_
_entity.id
_entity.type
_entity.pdbx_description
1 polymer ?
#
loop_
_entity_poly.entity_id
_entity_poly.type
_entity_poly.pdbx_seq_one_letter_code
_entity_poly.pdbx_strand_id
1 'polypeptide(L)' 'RPTAVNLGETHHWLESNQGHEMAAVIERNATKSADGQTRTLAHTNAYEPGEDSVAERTREAFESTQSGRAL' A
#
# COMPACT_ATOMS: atom_id res chain seq x y z
N ARG A 1 -11.47 14.48 -2.14
CA ARG A 1 -10.55 13.64 -2.92
C ARG A 1 -9.14 14.13 -2.56
N PRO A 2 -8.30 13.35 -1.85
CA PRO A 2 -6.99 13.82 -1.41
C PRO A 2 -6.10 14.14 -2.62
N THR A 3 -5.26 15.16 -2.56
CA THR A 3 -4.26 15.42 -3.61
C THR A 3 -3.03 14.54 -3.46
N ALA A 4 -2.69 14.19 -2.21
CA ALA A 4 -1.67 13.21 -1.87
C ALA A 4 -2.00 12.51 -0.53
N VAL A 5 -1.48 11.30 -0.34
CA VAL A 5 -1.53 10.55 0.93
C VAL A 5 -0.14 10.00 1.22
N ASN A 6 0.37 10.24 2.44
CA ASN A 6 1.61 9.64 2.93
C ASN A 6 1.25 8.52 3.93
N LEU A 7 1.68 7.30 3.65
CA LEU A 7 1.47 6.13 4.49
C LEU A 7 2.75 5.86 5.27
N GLY A 8 2.73 6.07 6.58
CA GLY A 8 3.88 5.87 7.46
C GLY A 8 3.89 4.47 8.07
N GLU A 9 5.08 3.87 8.11
CA GLU A 9 5.35 2.63 8.84
C GLU A 9 4.46 1.45 8.41
N THR A 10 4.25 1.28 7.10
CA THR A 10 3.37 0.23 6.57
C THR A 10 3.86 -1.21 6.84
N HIS A 11 5.09 -1.39 7.34
CA HIS A 11 5.58 -2.66 7.89
C HIS A 11 4.84 -3.06 9.18
N HIS A 12 4.30 -2.11 9.93
CA HIS A 12 3.45 -2.39 11.10
C HIS A 12 1.97 -2.51 10.76
N TRP A 13 1.56 -2.33 9.50
CA TRP A 13 0.15 -2.36 9.12
C TRP A 13 -0.23 -3.80 8.81
N LEU A 14 -0.80 -4.47 9.81
CA LEU A 14 -1.16 -5.88 9.80
C LEU A 14 -2.69 -6.03 9.78
N GLU A 15 -3.20 -7.24 9.53
CA GLU A 15 -4.63 -7.52 9.70
C GLU A 15 -5.08 -7.27 11.16
N SER A 16 -4.25 -7.69 12.12
CA SER A 16 -4.53 -7.63 13.57
C SER A 16 -4.74 -6.21 14.11
N ASN A 17 -4.26 -5.19 13.41
CA ASN A 17 -4.43 -3.79 13.78
C ASN A 17 -5.14 -2.95 12.72
N GLN A 18 -5.95 -3.61 11.85
CA GLN A 18 -6.74 -2.97 10.80
C GLN A 18 -5.89 -2.24 9.73
N GLY A 19 -4.60 -2.56 9.61
CA GLY A 19 -3.71 -1.98 8.61
C GLY A 19 -4.16 -2.26 7.18
N HIS A 20 -4.68 -3.45 6.91
CA HIS A 20 -5.21 -3.80 5.58
C HIS A 20 -6.47 -3.01 5.23
N GLU A 21 -7.39 -2.84 6.20
CA GLU A 21 -8.59 -2.04 6.02
C GLU A 21 -8.24 -0.57 5.76
N MET A 22 -7.29 -0.03 6.53
CA MET A 22 -6.78 1.32 6.32
C MET A 22 -6.23 1.50 4.90
N ALA A 23 -5.42 0.55 4.41
CA ALA A 23 -4.88 0.59 3.05
C ALA A 23 -6.00 0.58 1.99
N ALA A 24 -7.01 -0.28 2.13
CA ALA A 24 -8.14 -0.35 1.22
C ALA A 24 -8.98 0.94 1.19
N VAL A 25 -9.20 1.57 2.36
CA VAL A 25 -9.92 2.85 2.45
C VAL A 25 -9.12 3.97 1.79
N ILE A 26 -7.80 4.01 1.98
CA ILE A 26 -6.91 4.99 1.34
C ILE A 26 -6.98 4.83 -0.19
N GLU A 27 -6.83 3.62 -0.70
CA GLU A 27 -6.93 3.32 -2.13
C GLU A 27 -8.27 3.76 -2.71
N ARG A 28 -9.38 3.37 -2.07
CA ARG A 28 -10.74 3.79 -2.48
C ARG A 28 -10.91 5.30 -2.49
N ASN A 29 -10.24 6.03 -1.59
CA ASN A 29 -10.31 7.49 -1.56
C ASN A 29 -9.38 8.16 -2.57
N ALA A 30 -8.23 7.57 -2.88
CA ALA A 30 -7.29 8.05 -3.90
C ALA A 30 -7.85 7.89 -5.32
N THR A 31 -8.48 6.75 -5.62
CA THR A 31 -9.11 6.45 -6.92
C THR A 31 -10.31 7.34 -7.21
N LYS A 32 -10.96 7.85 -6.16
CA LYS A 32 -11.80 9.02 -6.27
C LYS A 32 -10.91 10.24 -6.51
N SER A 33 -10.05 10.38 -7.51
CA SER A 33 -9.52 11.70 -7.90
C SER A 33 -9.93 11.99 -9.33
N ALA A 34 -10.25 13.26 -9.64
CA ALA A 34 -10.52 13.59 -11.04
C ALA A 34 -9.26 13.25 -11.83
N ASP A 35 -9.41 12.52 -12.93
CA ASP A 35 -8.33 12.11 -13.82
C ASP A 35 -7.15 11.39 -13.13
N GLY A 36 -7.39 10.74 -11.98
CA GLY A 36 -6.36 9.96 -11.27
C GLY A 36 -5.21 10.79 -10.67
N GLN A 37 -5.44 12.08 -10.38
CA GLN A 37 -4.39 13.01 -9.96
C GLN A 37 -3.81 12.77 -8.55
N THR A 38 -4.45 11.94 -7.71
CA THR A 38 -3.92 11.62 -6.37
C THR A 38 -2.62 10.84 -6.47
N ARG A 39 -1.66 11.17 -5.59
CA ARG A 39 -0.43 10.39 -5.39
C ARG A 39 -0.41 9.76 -4.01
N THR A 40 0.07 8.54 -3.91
CA THR A 40 0.32 7.86 -2.63
C THR A 40 1.81 7.57 -2.48
N LEU A 41 2.36 7.80 -1.29
CA LEU A 41 3.74 7.46 -0.96
C LEU A 41 3.76 6.68 0.35
N ALA A 42 4.26 5.45 0.32
CA ALA A 42 4.53 4.67 1.52
C ALA A 42 5.98 4.85 1.95
N HIS A 43 6.19 5.31 3.18
CA HIS A 43 7.51 5.38 3.81
C HIS A 43 7.57 4.32 4.91
N THR A 44 8.40 3.31 4.71
CA THR A 44 8.47 2.13 5.57
C THR A 44 9.90 1.65 5.73
N ASN A 45 10.20 1.04 6.87
CA ASN A 45 11.37 0.18 7.02
C ASN A 45 11.17 -1.13 6.26
N ALA A 46 12.18 -2.00 6.26
CA ALA A 46 12.03 -3.38 5.81
C ALA A 46 10.91 -4.07 6.60
N TYR A 47 10.09 -4.86 5.90
CA TYR A 47 9.08 -5.70 6.53
C TYR A 47 9.70 -7.00 7.04
N GLU A 48 9.10 -7.62 8.05
CA GLU A 48 9.41 -8.98 8.46
C GLU A 48 8.65 -9.96 7.52
N PRO A 49 9.34 -10.87 6.81
CA PRO A 49 8.69 -11.81 5.90
C PRO A 49 7.71 -12.74 6.60
N GLY A 50 6.52 -12.89 6.03
CA GLY A 50 5.46 -13.76 6.55
C GLY A 50 4.54 -13.10 7.59
N GLU A 51 4.75 -11.83 7.93
CA GLU A 51 3.79 -11.08 8.77
C GLU A 51 2.55 -10.61 7.99
N ASP A 52 2.59 -10.67 6.66
CA ASP A 52 1.53 -10.21 5.77
C ASP A 52 1.24 -8.71 5.95
N SER A 53 2.29 -7.92 6.16
CA SER A 53 2.16 -6.47 6.30
C SER A 53 1.79 -5.78 4.98
N VAL A 54 1.20 -4.59 5.05
CA VAL A 54 0.96 -3.78 3.83
C VAL A 54 2.26 -3.50 3.07
N ALA A 55 3.39 -3.33 3.77
CA ALA A 55 4.70 -3.17 3.15
C ALA A 55 5.14 -4.43 2.38
N GLU A 56 4.96 -5.63 2.96
CA GLU A 56 5.27 -6.91 2.31
C GLU A 56 4.46 -7.07 1.02
N ARG A 57 3.14 -6.96 1.11
CA ARG A 57 2.24 -7.07 -0.06
C ARG A 57 2.61 -6.08 -1.16
N THR A 58 2.96 -4.84 -0.78
CA THR A 58 3.38 -3.81 -1.74
C THR A 58 4.68 -4.20 -2.45
N ARG A 59 5.66 -4.73 -1.70
CA ARG A 59 6.92 -5.20 -2.28
C ARG A 59 6.71 -6.38 -3.21
N GLU A 60 5.95 -7.38 -2.79
CA GLU A 60 5.67 -8.58 -3.57
C GLU A 60 4.90 -8.26 -4.86
N ALA A 61 3.93 -7.34 -4.80
CA ALA A 61 3.22 -6.86 -5.99
C ALA A 61 4.18 -6.15 -6.97
N PHE A 62 5.10 -5.33 -6.46
CA PHE A 62 6.13 -4.69 -7.27
C PHE A 62 7.08 -5.73 -7.90
N GLU A 63 7.59 -6.69 -7.12
CA GLU A 63 8.48 -7.74 -7.62
C GLU A 63 7.79 -8.63 -8.66
N SER A 64 6.52 -8.95 -8.45
CA SER A 64 5.69 -9.70 -9.41
C SER A 64 5.54 -8.92 -10.71
N THR A 65 5.29 -7.61 -10.63
CA THR A 65 5.22 -6.73 -11.81
C THR A 65 6.56 -6.68 -12.54
N GLN A 66 7.67 -6.47 -11.83
CA GLN A 66 9.00 -6.39 -12.42
C GLN A 66 9.45 -7.71 -13.07
N SER A 67 9.07 -8.84 -12.48
CA SER A 67 9.41 -10.17 -13.00
C SER A 67 8.46 -10.68 -14.09
N GLY A 68 7.44 -9.90 -14.48
CA GLY A 68 6.45 -10.31 -15.48
C GLY A 68 5.50 -11.41 -14.98
N ARG A 69 5.34 -11.54 -13.66
CA ARG A 69 4.42 -12.50 -13.01
C ARG A 69 3.10 -11.85 -12.57
N ALA A 70 2.98 -10.53 -12.68
CA ALA A 70 1.71 -9.84 -12.51
C ALA A 70 0.77 -10.19 -13.67
N LEU A 71 -0.46 -10.58 -13.33
CA LEU A 71 -1.54 -10.90 -14.28
C LEU A 71 -2.24 -9.63 -14.78
#